data_AF-A0A960DM45-F1
#
_entry.id   AF-A0A960DM45-F1
#
_cell.length_a   1.000
_cell.length_b   1.000
_cell.length_c   1.000
_cell.angle_alpha   90.00
_cell.angle_beta   90.00
_cell.angle_gamma   90.00
#
_symmetry.space_group_name_H-M   'P 1'
#
loop_
_entity.id
_entity.type
_entity.pdbx_description
1 polymer ?
#
loop_
_entity_poly.entity_id
_entity_poly.type
_entity_poly.pdbx_seq_one_letter_code
_entity_poly.pdbx_strand_id
1 'polypeptide(L)'
;QLICLLGDFSTVAPTAAAQDSLVKVLAWLAGRDQISIADGATASFTSRGSQRWAKGASVTTPTITGHRDMSYTGCPGDRVYDMMPSIRERARAQLAAWSGVLRPAVRLGPPPS
;
A
#
# COMPACT_ATOMS: atom_id res chain seq x y z
N GLN A 1 -0.51 -6.89 1.02
CA GLN A 1 0.31 -6.74 2.25
C GLN A 1 -0.34 -5.66 3.11
N LEU A 2 -0.26 -5.72 4.43
CA LEU A 2 -0.73 -4.67 5.34
C LEU A 2 0.47 -3.88 5.87
N ILE A 3 0.33 -2.56 5.95
CA ILE A 3 1.33 -1.65 6.50
C ILE A 3 0.59 -0.73 7.48
N CYS A 4 1.19 -0.48 8.64
CA CYS A 4 0.65 0.43 9.65
C CYS A 4 1.66 1.53 9.95
N LEU A 5 1.19 2.77 9.98
CA LEU A 5 1.91 3.86 10.63
C LEU A 5 1.54 3.84 12.12
N LEU A 6 2.55 3.94 13.00
CA LEU A 6 2.33 3.95 14.44
C LEU A 6 1.93 5.36 14.89
N GLY A 7 0.70 5.51 15.37
CA GLY A 7 0.13 6.77 15.86
C GLY A 7 -1.38 6.85 15.62
N ASP A 8 -2.00 7.94 16.09
CA ASP A 8 -3.36 8.34 15.70
C ASP A 8 -3.27 9.54 14.75
N PHE A 9 -3.73 9.33 13.53
CA PHE A 9 -3.71 10.35 12.46
C PHE A 9 -5.12 10.79 12.06
N SER A 10 -6.09 10.66 12.96
CA SER A 10 -7.42 11.24 12.82
C SER A 10 -7.35 12.75 12.55
N THR A 11 -6.52 13.46 13.31
CA THR A 11 -6.44 14.94 13.24
C THR A 11 -5.06 15.52 13.02
N VAL A 12 -3.99 14.74 13.26
CA VAL A 12 -2.59 15.17 13.11
C VAL A 12 -1.92 14.35 12.00
N ALA A 13 -1.09 15.00 11.19
CA ALA A 13 -0.33 14.31 10.14
C ALA A 13 0.85 13.51 10.73
N PRO A 14 1.22 12.37 10.15
CA PRO A 14 2.48 11.72 10.47
C PRO A 14 3.67 12.62 10.13
N THR A 15 4.78 12.46 10.86
CA THR A 15 6.02 13.21 10.59
C THR A 15 6.50 12.97 9.16
N ALA A 16 7.24 13.93 8.59
CA ALA A 16 7.80 13.79 7.24
C ALA A 16 8.64 12.50 7.11
N ALA A 17 9.46 12.19 8.12
CA ALA A 17 10.25 10.96 8.17
C ALA A 17 9.40 9.68 8.15
N ALA A 18 8.25 9.67 8.83
CA ALA A 18 7.33 8.54 8.81
C ALA A 18 6.67 8.37 7.43
N GLN A 19 6.27 9.47 6.79
CA GLN A 19 5.75 9.45 5.42
C GLN A 19 6.78 8.96 4.41
N ASP A 20 8.03 9.44 4.50
CA ASP A 20 9.12 9.00 3.62
C ASP A 20 9.42 7.51 3.79
N SER A 21 9.39 7.04 5.03
CA SER A 21 9.58 5.61 5.35
C SER A 21 8.46 4.77 4.75
N LEU A 22 7.20 5.21 4.88
CA LEU A 22 6.05 4.54 4.27
C LEU A 22 6.19 4.45 2.74
N VAL A 23 6.53 5.56 2.09
CA VAL A 23 6.75 5.63 0.63
C VAL A 23 7.82 4.63 0.18
N LYS A 24 8.96 4.59 0.88
CA LYS A 24 10.05 3.64 0.58
C LYS A 24 9.62 2.19 0.74
N VAL A 25 8.90 1.85 1.81
CA VAL A 25 8.39 0.50 2.03
C VAL A 25 7.40 0.10 0.93
N LEU A 26 6.46 0.97 0.58
CA LEU A 26 5.49 0.73 -0.49
C LEU A 26 6.17 0.50 -1.84
N ALA A 27 7.11 1.37 -2.22
CA ALA A 27 7.89 1.23 -3.45
C ALA A 27 8.70 -0.08 -3.48
N TRP A 28 9.31 -0.45 -2.34
CA TRP A 28 10.10 -1.68 -2.25
C TRP A 28 9.22 -2.91 -2.38
N LEU A 29 8.06 -2.95 -1.71
CA LEU A 29 7.11 -4.05 -1.83
C LEU A 29 6.57 -4.19 -3.26
N ALA A 30 6.23 -3.08 -3.92
CA ALA A 30 5.77 -3.08 -5.29
C ALA A 30 6.85 -3.67 -6.24
N GLY A 31 8.10 -3.23 -6.10
CA GLY A 31 9.22 -3.77 -6.88
C GLY A 31 9.53 -5.24 -6.55
N ARG A 32 9.50 -5.62 -5.28
CA ARG A 32 9.74 -7.00 -4.83
C ARG A 32 8.70 -7.98 -5.38
N ASP A 33 7.43 -7.61 -5.29
CA ASP A 33 6.30 -8.47 -5.64
C ASP A 33 5.85 -8.29 -7.10
N GLN A 34 6.54 -7.45 -7.88
CA GLN A 34 6.20 -7.13 -9.28
C GLN A 34 4.76 -6.63 -9.44
N ILE A 35 4.31 -5.80 -8.50
CA ILE A 35 2.96 -5.22 -8.48
C ILE A 35 3.00 -3.84 -9.14
N SER A 36 2.12 -3.61 -10.12
CA SER A 36 2.01 -2.30 -10.77
C SER A 36 1.45 -1.23 -9.84
N ILE A 37 2.20 -0.15 -9.68
CA ILE A 37 1.80 1.11 -9.02
C ILE A 37 1.91 2.29 -9.98
N ALA A 38 1.73 2.04 -11.28
CA ALA A 38 1.62 3.10 -12.29
C ALA A 38 0.45 4.04 -11.97
N ASP A 39 0.42 5.20 -12.63
CA ASP A 39 -0.73 6.10 -12.48
C ASP A 39 -2.03 5.39 -12.90
N GLY A 40 -3.08 5.54 -12.10
CA GLY A 40 -4.34 4.81 -12.27
C GLY A 40 -4.29 3.29 -12.02
N ALA A 41 -3.17 2.71 -11.56
CA ALA A 41 -3.08 1.27 -11.33
C ALA A 41 -4.06 0.79 -10.24
N THR A 42 -4.76 -0.30 -10.55
CA THR A 42 -5.74 -0.94 -9.66
C THR A 42 -5.39 -2.39 -9.37
N ALA A 43 -5.84 -2.89 -8.23
CA ALA A 43 -5.81 -4.30 -7.88
C ALA A 43 -7.23 -4.83 -7.66
N SER A 44 -7.49 -6.05 -8.13
CA SER A 44 -8.76 -6.76 -7.94
C SER A 44 -8.54 -8.05 -7.16
N PHE A 45 -9.45 -8.37 -6.24
CA PHE A 45 -9.42 -9.62 -5.49
C PHE A 45 -10.82 -10.05 -5.07
N THR A 46 -10.96 -11.36 -4.82
CA THR A 46 -12.18 -11.92 -4.21
C THR A 46 -12.11 -11.75 -2.70
N SER A 47 -13.06 -11.02 -2.13
CA SER A 47 -13.14 -10.80 -0.68
C SER A 47 -13.27 -12.12 0.06
N ARG A 48 -12.48 -12.27 1.13
CA ARG A 48 -12.60 -13.38 2.09
C ARG A 48 -13.69 -13.13 3.14
N GLY A 49 -14.34 -11.96 3.09
CA GLY A 49 -15.31 -11.47 4.06
C GLY A 49 -14.71 -10.36 4.93
N SER A 50 -15.43 -9.24 5.03
CA SER A 50 -15.25 -8.16 6.00
C SER A 50 -16.61 -7.55 6.35
N GLN A 51 -16.65 -6.58 7.27
CA GLN A 51 -17.89 -5.84 7.54
C GLN A 51 -18.36 -5.02 6.32
N ARG A 52 -17.44 -4.67 5.40
CA ARG A 52 -17.70 -3.86 4.22
C ARG A 52 -17.93 -4.70 2.95
N TRP A 53 -17.22 -5.81 2.81
CA TRP A 53 -17.25 -6.65 1.61
C TRP A 53 -17.61 -8.10 1.95
N ALA A 54 -18.78 -8.55 1.49
CA ALA A 54 -19.22 -9.94 1.66
C ALA A 54 -18.20 -10.94 1.10
N LYS A 55 -18.10 -12.12 1.70
CA LYS A 55 -17.25 -13.21 1.19
C LYS A 55 -17.69 -13.58 -0.23
N GLY A 56 -16.74 -13.67 -1.16
CA GLY A 56 -17.00 -13.94 -2.57
C GLY A 56 -17.22 -12.71 -3.44
N ALA A 57 -17.38 -11.52 -2.86
CA ALA A 57 -17.49 -10.29 -3.63
C ALA A 57 -16.18 -9.98 -4.38
N SER A 58 -16.28 -9.52 -5.64
CA SER A 58 -15.15 -8.97 -6.37
C SER A 58 -14.95 -7.50 -5.97
N VAL A 59 -13.75 -7.15 -5.53
CA VAL A 59 -13.40 -5.81 -5.07
C VAL A 59 -12.26 -5.28 -5.92
N THR A 60 -12.40 -4.06 -6.45
CA THR A 60 -11.36 -3.35 -7.20
C THR A 60 -11.06 -2.01 -6.53
N THR A 61 -9.78 -1.73 -6.30
CA THR A 61 -9.31 -0.49 -5.65
C THR A 61 -8.00 -0.02 -6.28
N PRO A 62 -7.56 1.23 -6.06
CA PRO A 62 -6.19 1.60 -6.34
C PRO A 62 -5.22 0.62 -5.67
N THR A 63 -4.11 0.26 -6.32
CA THR A 63 -3.16 -0.74 -5.80
C THR A 63 -2.70 -0.45 -4.37
N ILE A 64 -2.53 0.83 -4.03
CA ILE A 64 -2.24 1.32 -2.67
C ILE A 64 -3.48 2.08 -2.17
N THR A 65 -4.11 1.55 -1.13
CA THR A 65 -5.43 1.98 -0.65
C THR A 65 -5.46 1.99 0.89
N GLY A 66 -6.37 2.75 1.49
CA GLY A 66 -6.50 2.85 2.93
C GLY A 66 -7.23 1.63 3.51
N HIS A 67 -7.01 1.34 4.79
CA HIS A 67 -7.72 0.23 5.46
C HIS A 67 -9.25 0.44 5.47
N ARG A 68 -9.71 1.69 5.57
CA ARG A 68 -11.14 2.05 5.49
C ARG A 68 -11.81 1.66 4.17
N ASP A 69 -11.05 1.42 3.10
CA ASP A 69 -11.60 0.96 1.81
C ASP A 69 -11.94 -0.53 1.84
N MET A 70 -11.41 -1.27 2.82
CA MET A 70 -11.57 -2.72 2.97
C MET A 70 -12.51 -3.12 4.11
N SER A 71 -12.66 -2.26 5.10
CA SER A 71 -13.43 -2.51 6.33
C SER A 71 -14.09 -1.23 6.84
N TYR A 72 -15.15 -1.34 7.64
CA TYR A 72 -15.70 -0.18 8.35
C TYR A 72 -14.80 0.21 9.52
N THR A 73 -13.91 1.16 9.28
CA THR A 73 -12.92 1.64 10.25
C THR A 73 -12.51 3.08 9.95
N GLY A 74 -12.03 3.79 10.98
CA GLY A 74 -11.36 5.08 10.82
C GLY A 74 -9.91 4.96 10.32
N CYS A 75 -9.28 3.78 10.35
CA CYS A 75 -7.91 3.58 9.87
C CYS A 75 -7.80 3.88 8.37
N PRO A 76 -6.82 4.68 7.89
CA PRO A 76 -5.56 5.06 8.53
C PRO A 76 -5.57 6.41 9.28
N GLY A 77 -6.74 6.95 9.62
CA GLY A 77 -6.91 8.32 10.09
C GLY A 77 -7.13 9.29 8.93
N ASP A 78 -7.87 10.36 9.14
CA ASP A 78 -8.30 11.26 8.05
C ASP A 78 -7.10 11.96 7.40
N ARG A 79 -6.11 12.35 8.19
CA ARG A 79 -4.90 13.02 7.65
C ARG A 79 -4.10 12.11 6.72
N VAL A 80 -3.98 10.83 7.02
CA VAL A 80 -3.28 9.89 6.13
C VAL A 80 -4.16 9.53 4.93
N TYR A 81 -5.46 9.39 5.14
CA TYR A 81 -6.39 9.06 4.05
C TYR A 81 -6.42 10.15 2.98
N ASP A 82 -6.42 11.42 3.37
CA ASP A 82 -6.35 12.56 2.46
C ASP A 82 -5.04 12.60 1.66
N MET A 83 -3.95 12.07 2.24
CA MET A 83 -2.63 12.00 1.60
C MET A 83 -2.48 10.83 0.60
N MET A 84 -3.43 9.91 0.53
CA MET A 84 -3.31 8.69 -0.29
C MET A 84 -2.96 8.93 -1.77
N PRO A 85 -3.51 9.94 -2.47
CA PRO A 85 -3.07 10.27 -3.83
C PRO A 85 -1.59 10.64 -3.89
N SER A 86 -1.11 11.52 -2.99
CA SER A 86 0.31 11.91 -2.93
C SER A 86 1.23 10.74 -2.55
N ILE A 87 0.79 9.86 -1.64
CA ILE A 87 1.53 8.66 -1.26
C ILE A 87 1.72 7.73 -2.47
N ARG A 88 0.67 7.52 -3.28
CA ARG A 88 0.77 6.74 -4.53
C ARG A 88 1.77 7.34 -5.51
N GLU A 89 1.69 8.66 -5.72
CA GLU A 89 2.61 9.37 -6.60
C GLU A 89 4.05 9.24 -6.13
N ARG A 90 4.31 9.50 -4.85
CA ARG A 90 5.65 9.41 -4.24
C ARG A 90 6.20 8.00 -4.28
N ALA A 91 5.37 6.98 -4.04
CA ALA A 91 5.78 5.57 -4.14
C ALA A 91 6.17 5.21 -5.58
N ARG A 92 5.39 5.64 -6.58
CA ARG A 92 5.71 5.46 -7.99
C ARG A 92 7.03 6.14 -8.36
N ALA A 93 7.22 7.40 -7.95
CA ALA A 93 8.45 8.14 -8.19
C ALA A 93 9.66 7.47 -7.50
N GLN A 94 9.47 6.98 -6.27
CA GLN A 94 10.52 6.28 -5.53
C GLN A 94 10.90 4.95 -6.18
N LEU A 95 9.94 4.19 -6.70
CA LEU A 95 10.20 2.96 -7.45
C LEU A 95 10.97 3.25 -8.74
N ALA A 96 10.59 4.30 -9.47
CA ALA A 96 11.30 4.73 -10.67
C ALA A 96 12.74 5.17 -10.36
N ALA A 97 12.95 5.93 -9.28
CA ALA A 97 14.29 6.35 -8.82
C ALA A 97 15.18 5.16 -8.42
N TRP A 98 14.58 4.03 -8.07
CA TRP A 98 15.28 2.79 -7.74
C TRP A 98 15.45 1.84 -8.94
N SER A 99 14.89 2.17 -10.10
CA SER A 99 15.05 1.37 -11.31
C SER A 99 16.53 1.25 -11.67
N GLY A 100 17.00 0.03 -11.87
CA GLY A 100 18.41 -0.28 -12.13
C GLY A 100 19.33 -0.36 -10.89
N VAL A 101 18.87 0.08 -9.70
CA VAL A 101 19.64 -0.03 -8.45
C VAL A 101 19.11 -1.15 -7.54
N LEU A 102 17.78 -1.35 -7.51
CA LEU A 102 17.19 -2.47 -6.80
C LEU A 102 17.49 -3.78 -7.54
N ARG A 103 18.20 -4.68 -6.87
CA ARG A 103 18.30 -6.07 -7.31
C ARG A 103 16.96 -6.76 -7.09
N PRO A 104 16.50 -7.60 -8.03
CA PRO A 104 15.35 -8.47 -7.79
C PRO A 104 15.56 -9.25 -6.49
N ALA A 105 14.52 -9.31 -5.66
CA ALA A 105 14.60 -10.10 -4.44
C ALA A 105 14.77 -11.58 -4.82
N VAL A 106 15.92 -12.16 -4.47
CA VAL A 106 16.14 -13.59 -4.60
C VAL A 106 15.60 -14.25 -3.34
N ARG A 107 14.66 -15.19 -3.50
CA ARG A 107 14.18 -16.00 -2.38
C ARG A 107 15.34 -16.85 -1.86
N LEU A 108 15.76 -16.62 -0.63
CA LEU A 108 16.70 -17.50 0.05
C LEU A 108 15.91 -18.66 0.66
N GLY A 109 16.08 -19.87 0.12
CA GLY A 109 15.47 -21.10 0.61
C GLY A 109 14.52 -21.81 -0.38
N PRO A 110 14.21 -23.10 -0.13
CA PRO A 110 13.40 -23.92 -1.03
C PRO A 110 11.95 -23.42 -1.14
N PRO A 111 11.25 -23.63 -2.28
CA PRO A 111 9.84 -23.27 -2.48
C PRO A 111 8.95 -23.85 -1.35
N PRO A 112 7.83 -23.18 -0.99
CA PRO A 112 6.92 -23.74 -0.01
C PRO A 112 6.31 -25.04 -0.55
N SER A 113 6.11 -26.02 0.34
CA SER A 113 5.46 -27.30 0.09
C SER A 113 3.99 -27.14 -0.30
#